data_AF-A0A920T206-F1
#
_entry.id   AF-A0A920T206-F1
#
_cell.length_a   1.000
_cell.length_b   1.000
_cell.length_c   1.000
_cell.angle_alpha   90.00
_cell.angle_beta   90.00
_cell.angle_gamma   90.00
#
_symmetry.space_group_name_H-M   'P 1'
#
loop_
_entity.id
_entity.type
_entity.pdbx_description
1 polymer ?
#
loop_
_entity_poly.entity_id
_entity_poly.type
_entity_poly.pdbx_seq_one_letter_code
_entity_poly.pdbx_strand_id
1 'polypeptide(L)'
;MEINKVYGTLDGSWTKWYADGKKEEEGKYKGGIKVGTWSRFSMAGTIVEEWNYDTKGRNLYEITYYDNGTVKEYRVFFSKTIQEYNVDGSIKGDKIPFN
;
A
#
# COMPACT_ATOMS: atom_id res chain seq x y z
N MET A 1 -13.79 -6.58 -16.17
CA MET A 1 -12.82 -5.50 -15.93
C MET A 1 -13.53 -4.18 -16.14
N GLU A 2 -13.88 -3.47 -15.08
CA GLU A 2 -14.47 -2.14 -15.20
C GLU A 2 -13.34 -1.14 -15.41
N ILE A 3 -13.03 -0.88 -16.68
CA ILE A 3 -12.01 0.10 -17.09
C ILE A 3 -12.78 1.34 -17.52
N ASN A 4 -13.00 2.29 -16.59
CA ASN A 4 -13.47 3.64 -16.93
C ASN A 4 -12.33 4.42 -17.61
N LYS A 5 -12.03 4.05 -18.86
CA LYS A 5 -10.96 4.63 -19.68
C LYS A 5 -11.50 5.87 -20.40
N VAL A 6 -11.78 6.93 -19.64
CA VAL A 6 -12.22 8.21 -20.21
C VAL A 6 -10.95 9.00 -20.57
N TYR A 7 -10.55 8.93 -21.85
CA TYR A 7 -9.45 9.69 -22.48
C TYR A 7 -8.00 9.34 -22.08
N GLY A 8 -7.67 8.06 -21.95
CA GLY A 8 -6.26 7.59 -21.95
C GLY A 8 -5.52 7.73 -20.62
N THR A 9 -6.11 8.38 -19.61
CA THR A 9 -5.61 8.42 -18.23
C THR A 9 -6.48 7.53 -17.35
N LEU A 10 -5.86 6.78 -16.43
CA LEU A 10 -6.60 5.98 -15.44
C LEU A 10 -7.25 6.93 -14.42
N ASP A 11 -8.54 6.77 -14.19
CA ASP A 11 -9.27 7.52 -13.16
C ASP A 11 -10.30 6.61 -12.49
N GLY A 12 -10.37 6.66 -11.17
CA GLY A 12 -11.26 5.82 -10.37
C GLY A 12 -10.59 4.60 -9.74
N SER A 13 -11.42 3.71 -9.22
CA SER A 13 -10.97 2.48 -8.55
C SER A 13 -10.27 1.56 -9.54
N TRP A 14 -9.22 0.90 -9.08
CA TRP A 14 -8.46 -0.05 -9.85
C TRP A 14 -8.19 -1.30 -9.03
N THR A 15 -8.21 -2.44 -9.70
CA THR A 15 -7.90 -3.72 -9.08
C THR A 15 -7.13 -4.59 -10.07
N LYS A 16 -6.02 -5.13 -9.61
CA LYS A 16 -5.27 -6.19 -10.27
C LYS A 16 -5.52 -7.50 -9.57
N TRP A 17 -5.54 -8.56 -10.37
CA TRP A 17 -5.91 -9.90 -9.97
C TRP A 17 -4.77 -10.85 -10.31
N TYR A 18 -4.53 -11.81 -9.44
CA TYR A 18 -3.72 -12.98 -9.72
C TYR A 18 -4.37 -13.84 -10.82
N ALA A 19 -3.58 -14.74 -11.41
CA ALA A 19 -4.06 -15.65 -12.45
C ALA A 19 -5.21 -16.57 -11.97
N ASP A 20 -5.29 -16.86 -10.67
CA ASP A 20 -6.34 -17.65 -10.03
C ASP A 20 -7.63 -16.84 -9.74
N GLY A 21 -7.66 -15.56 -10.12
CA GLY A 21 -8.81 -14.67 -9.95
C GLY A 21 -8.90 -14.01 -8.58
N LYS A 22 -7.94 -14.23 -7.67
CA LYS A 22 -7.88 -13.50 -6.39
C LYS A 22 -7.30 -12.11 -6.57
N LYS A 23 -7.69 -11.19 -5.70
CA LYS A 23 -7.18 -9.81 -5.70
C LYS A 23 -5.67 -9.83 -5.38
N GLU A 24 -4.87 -9.16 -6.20
CA GLU A 24 -3.43 -8.97 -5.99
C GLU A 24 -3.16 -7.57 -5.45
N GLU A 25 -3.77 -6.55 -6.04
CA GLU A 25 -3.55 -5.16 -5.67
C GLU A 25 -4.83 -4.35 -5.91
N GLU A 26 -5.14 -3.40 -5.04
CA GLU A 26 -6.21 -2.44 -5.28
C GLU A 26 -5.83 -1.04 -4.85
N GLY A 27 -6.53 -0.07 -5.42
CA GLY A 27 -6.41 1.33 -5.02
C GLY A 27 -7.18 2.24 -5.96
N LYS A 28 -6.77 3.50 -6.00
CA LYS A 28 -7.43 4.52 -6.82
C LYS A 28 -6.42 5.29 -7.65
N TYR A 29 -6.78 5.52 -8.91
CA TYR A 29 -6.12 6.49 -9.76
C TYR A 29 -6.92 7.79 -9.83
N LYS A 30 -6.23 8.91 -10.01
CA LYS A 30 -6.82 10.19 -10.38
C LYS A 30 -5.92 10.87 -11.40
N GLY A 31 -6.43 11.14 -12.61
CA GLY A 31 -5.62 11.74 -13.67
C GLY A 31 -4.36 10.93 -14.03
N GLY A 32 -4.42 9.60 -13.97
CA GLY A 32 -3.30 8.70 -14.32
C GLY A 32 -2.28 8.44 -13.20
N ILE A 33 -2.40 9.09 -12.03
CA ILE A 33 -1.51 8.87 -10.89
C ILE A 33 -2.20 8.14 -9.74
N LYS A 34 -1.45 7.31 -8.99
CA LYS A 34 -1.93 6.63 -7.79
C LYS A 34 -2.27 7.66 -6.72
N VAL A 35 -3.43 7.55 -6.10
CA VAL A 35 -3.87 8.41 -4.99
C VAL A 35 -4.54 7.58 -3.90
N GLY A 36 -4.51 8.07 -2.66
CA GLY A 36 -5.09 7.40 -1.50
C GLY A 36 -4.33 6.14 -1.11
N THR A 37 -5.00 5.26 -0.37
CA THR A 37 -4.44 3.97 0.05
C THR A 37 -4.47 2.97 -1.10
N TRP A 38 -3.34 2.33 -1.28
CA TRP A 38 -3.12 1.21 -2.16
C TRP A 38 -2.75 0.00 -1.31
N SER A 39 -3.36 -1.14 -1.59
CA SER A 39 -3.17 -2.36 -0.81
C SER A 39 -2.77 -3.48 -1.72
N ARG A 40 -1.78 -4.29 -1.31
CA ARG A 40 -1.40 -5.53 -1.96
C ARG A 40 -1.73 -6.71 -1.08
N PHE A 41 -2.26 -7.74 -1.69
CA PHE A 41 -2.70 -8.97 -1.04
C PHE A 41 -1.80 -10.13 -1.48
N SER A 42 -1.61 -11.11 -0.60
CA SER A 42 -0.99 -12.39 -0.91
C SER A 42 -1.93 -13.28 -1.73
N MET A 43 -1.43 -14.40 -2.26
CA MET A 43 -2.28 -15.43 -2.90
C MET A 43 -3.28 -16.08 -1.93
N ALA A 44 -3.11 -15.91 -0.62
CA ALA A 44 -4.07 -16.33 0.40
C ALA A 44 -5.17 -15.27 0.64
N GLY A 45 -5.06 -14.08 0.04
CA GLY A 45 -6.00 -12.97 0.20
C GLY A 45 -5.74 -12.09 1.43
N THR A 46 -4.64 -12.32 2.15
CA THR A 46 -4.22 -11.48 3.28
C THR A 46 -3.45 -10.26 2.80
N ILE A 47 -3.64 -9.11 3.43
CA ILE A 47 -2.85 -7.91 3.11
C ILE A 47 -1.39 -8.13 3.52
N VAL A 48 -0.48 -7.74 2.64
CA VAL A 48 0.97 -7.87 2.87
C VAL A 48 1.68 -6.52 2.84
N GLU A 49 1.14 -5.57 2.07
CA GLU A 49 1.72 -4.23 1.91
C GLU A 49 0.61 -3.19 1.71
N GLU A 50 0.81 -2.01 2.28
CA GLU A 50 0.04 -0.80 2.00
C GLU A 50 0.95 0.37 1.64
N TRP A 51 0.50 1.19 0.69
CA TRP A 51 1.10 2.48 0.36
C TRP A 51 0.03 3.56 0.43
N ASN A 52 0.44 4.77 0.78
CA ASN A 52 -0.47 5.91 0.71
C ASN A 52 0.12 7.03 -0.13
N TYR A 53 -0.69 7.51 -1.07
CA TYR A 53 -0.30 8.59 -1.96
C TYR A 53 -1.21 9.81 -1.78
N ASP A 54 -0.61 10.99 -1.78
CA ASP A 54 -1.38 12.22 -1.79
C ASP A 54 -2.01 12.51 -3.17
N THR A 55 -2.72 13.64 -3.29
CA THR A 55 -3.38 14.06 -4.53
C THR A 55 -2.41 14.41 -5.67
N LYS A 56 -1.11 14.47 -5.40
CA LYS A 56 -0.03 14.73 -6.36
C LYS A 56 0.78 13.45 -6.64
N GLY A 57 0.38 12.30 -6.10
CA GLY A 57 1.07 11.02 -6.29
C GLY A 57 2.33 10.86 -5.44
N ARG A 58 2.53 11.70 -4.42
CA ARG A 58 3.68 11.57 -3.50
C ARG A 58 3.37 10.49 -2.47
N ASN A 59 4.28 9.55 -2.33
CA ASN A 59 4.20 8.51 -1.32
C ASN A 59 4.39 9.12 0.09
N LEU A 60 3.38 9.01 0.93
CA LEU A 60 3.36 9.55 2.29
C LEU A 60 3.89 8.54 3.29
N TYR A 61 3.47 7.28 3.14
CA TYR A 61 3.89 6.19 3.99
C TYR A 61 3.73 4.83 3.34
N GLU A 62 4.46 3.86 3.88
CA GLU A 62 4.46 2.45 3.54
C GLU A 62 4.25 1.62 4.81
N ILE A 63 3.41 0.60 4.73
CA ILE A 63 3.21 -0.40 5.78
C ILE A 63 3.48 -1.77 5.19
N THR A 64 4.26 -2.59 5.87
CA THR A 64 4.33 -4.04 5.60
C THR A 64 3.76 -4.82 6.76
N TYR A 65 3.23 -6.00 6.48
CA TYR A 65 2.58 -6.86 7.47
C TYR A 65 3.30 -8.21 7.59
N TYR A 66 3.19 -8.81 8.77
CA TYR A 66 3.44 -10.23 8.95
C TYR A 66 2.24 -11.04 8.43
N ASP A 67 2.42 -12.34 8.23
CA ASP A 67 1.38 -13.25 7.72
C ASP A 67 0.11 -13.29 8.61
N ASN A 68 0.24 -12.94 9.89
CA ASN A 68 -0.89 -12.85 10.84
C ASN A 68 -1.65 -11.51 10.75
N GLY A 69 -1.24 -10.59 9.86
CA GLY A 69 -1.84 -9.28 9.69
C GLY A 69 -1.34 -8.21 10.67
N THR A 70 -0.39 -8.53 11.55
CA THR A 70 0.27 -7.53 12.41
C THR A 70 1.20 -6.67 11.57
N VAL A 71 1.26 -5.36 11.84
CA VAL A 71 2.23 -4.46 11.22
C VAL A 71 3.65 -4.96 11.52
N LYS A 72 4.50 -4.98 10.50
CA LYS A 72 5.92 -5.34 10.59
C LYS A 72 6.81 -4.11 10.51
N GLU A 73 6.58 -3.28 9.50
CA GLU A 73 7.32 -2.05 9.26
C GLU A 73 6.34 -0.93 8.92
N TYR A 74 6.51 0.24 9.53
CA TYR A 74 5.84 1.47 9.15
C TYR A 74 6.85 2.54 8.78
N ARG A 75 6.93 2.88 7.50
CA ARG A 75 7.85 3.87 6.94
C ARG A 75 7.11 5.13 6.57
N VAL A 76 7.58 6.28 7.06
CA VAL A 76 6.97 7.59 6.81
C VAL A 76 7.97 8.48 6.05
N PHE A 77 7.60 8.91 4.85
CA PHE A 77 8.48 9.68 3.96
C PHE A 77 8.61 11.15 4.36
N PHE A 78 7.59 11.72 5.02
CA PHE A 78 7.66 13.10 5.50
C PHE A 78 8.69 13.28 6.62
N SER A 79 8.65 12.40 7.64
CA SER A 79 9.61 12.43 8.75
C SER A 79 10.91 11.66 8.44
N LYS A 80 10.96 10.96 7.32
CA LYS A 80 12.04 10.02 6.96
C LYS A 80 12.36 9.03 8.08
N THR A 81 11.33 8.38 8.62
CA THR A 81 11.48 7.43 9.73
C THR A 81 10.85 6.08 9.41
N ILE A 82 11.46 5.02 9.94
CA ILE A 82 10.93 3.66 9.94
C ILE A 82 10.66 3.25 11.39
N GLN A 83 9.48 2.70 11.66
CA GLN A 83 9.14 2.04 12.91
C GLN A 83 8.97 0.54 12.66
N GLU A 84 9.77 -0.28 13.33
CA GLU A 84 9.60 -1.73 13.30
C GLU A 84 8.75 -2.22 14.48
N TYR A 85 8.02 -3.30 14.23
CA TYR A 85 7.16 -3.97 15.20
C TYR A 85 7.47 -5.47 15.22
N ASN A 86 7.31 -6.08 16.39
CA ASN A 86 7.36 -7.52 16.56
C ASN A 86 6.06 -8.17 16.08
N VAL A 87 6.07 -9.50 15.91
CA VAL A 87 4.92 -10.28 15.42
C VAL A 87 3.68 -10.14 16.34
N ASP A 88 3.89 -9.85 17.62
CA ASP A 88 2.85 -9.60 18.62
C ASP A 88 2.31 -8.15 18.61
N GLY A 89 2.85 -7.28 17.74
CA GLY A 89 2.47 -5.88 17.59
C GLY A 89 3.19 -4.93 18.53
N SER A 90 4.08 -5.42 19.40
CA SER A 90 4.92 -4.56 20.23
C SER A 90 5.96 -3.82 19.40
N ILE A 91 6.28 -2.59 19.80
CA ILE A 91 7.31 -1.78 19.17
C ILE A 91 8.68 -2.43 19.42
N LYS A 92 9.46 -2.64 18.35
CA LYS A 92 10.78 -3.29 18.44
C LYS A 92 11.88 -2.36 18.95
N GLY A 93 11.64 -1.04 18.94
CA GLY A 93 12.57 -0.03 19.41
C GLY A 93 12.21 1.37 18.90
N ASP A 94 13.11 2.32 19.05
CA ASP A 94 12.93 3.68 18.57
C ASP A 94 12.84 3.75 17.04
N LYS A 95 12.24 4.84 16.54
CA LYS A 95 12.15 5.12 15.11
C LYS A 95 13.54 5.29 14.50
N ILE A 96 13.77 4.62 13.38
CA ILE A 96 15.03 4.63 12.65
C ILE A 96 14.94 5.69 11.54
N PRO A 97 15.79 6.73 11.53
CA PRO A 97 15.84 7.68 10.43
C PRO A 97 16.43 7.04 9.17
N PHE A 98 15.93 7.43 8.00
CA PHE A 98 16.50 7.05 6.69
C PHE A 98 16.82 8.28 5.86
N ASN A 99 17.68 8.13 4.85
CA ASN A 99 18.15 9.24 4.02
C ASN A 99 17.36 9.34 2.71
#